data_AF-A0AAV4GSV1-F1
#
_entry.id   AF-A0AAV4GSV1-F1
#
_cell.length_a   1.000
_cell.length_b   1.000
_cell.length_c   1.000
_cell.angle_alpha   90.00
_cell.angle_beta   90.00
_cell.angle_gamma   90.00
#
_symmetry.space_group_name_H-M   'P 1'
#
loop_
_entity.id
_entity.type
_entity.pdbx_description
1 polymer ?
#
loop_
_entity_poly.entity_id
_entity_poly.type
_entity_poly.pdbx_seq_one_letter_code
_entity_poly.pdbx_strand_id
1 'polypeptide(L)'
;MKCVLVLTALVAVSLAQMDSMHNLVRHEVEALLMADSSLTVDGCTTKCDALFDMIQDGDESSTDRMCSEACRCQINHDCPHDPHHHGDHTPHPHPTHPPHHTHPPHPTHP
;
A
#
# COMPACT_ATOMS: atom_id res chain seq x y z
N MET A 1 -29.47 -13.17 29.38
CA MET A 1 -29.56 -11.85 28.71
C MET A 1 -28.18 -11.24 28.45
N LYS A 2 -27.33 -11.04 29.47
CA LYS A 2 -25.97 -10.49 29.27
C LYS A 2 -25.09 -11.35 28.34
N CYS A 3 -25.17 -12.68 28.45
CA CYS A 3 -24.42 -13.58 27.57
C CYS A 3 -24.87 -13.49 26.10
N VAL A 4 -26.14 -13.19 25.83
CA VAL A 4 -26.66 -13.01 24.47
C VAL A 4 -26.08 -11.74 23.87
N LEU A 5 -25.98 -10.66 24.64
CA LEU A 5 -25.37 -9.40 24.20
C LEU A 5 -23.87 -9.54 23.88
N VAL A 6 -23.14 -10.32 24.69
CA VAL A 6 -21.72 -10.60 24.44
C VAL A 6 -21.52 -11.44 23.17
N LEU A 7 -22.36 -12.46 22.97
CA LEU A 7 -22.31 -13.30 21.77
C LEU A 7 -22.66 -12.50 20.50
N THR A 8 -23.68 -11.64 20.55
CA THR A 8 -24.04 -10.80 19.40
C THR A 8 -22.97 -9.78 19.04
N ALA A 9 -22.25 -9.23 20.03
CA ALA A 9 -21.15 -8.31 19.78
C ALA A 9 -19.96 -9.00 19.11
N LEU A 10 -19.61 -10.21 19.53
CA LEU A 10 -18.54 -11.00 18.91
C LEU A 10 -18.86 -11.35 17.46
N VAL A 11 -20.09 -11.79 17.19
CA VAL A 11 -20.53 -12.13 15.82
C VAL A 11 -20.55 -10.90 14.91
N ALA A 12 -20.98 -9.74 15.41
CA ALA A 12 -20.99 -8.50 14.63
C ALA A 12 -19.58 -8.02 14.26
N VAL A 13 -18.59 -8.20 15.14
CA VAL A 13 -17.18 -7.86 14.87
C VAL A 13 -16.59 -8.77 13.79
N SER A 14 -16.85 -10.07 13.84
CA SER A 14 -16.33 -11.03 12.86
C SER A 14 -16.86 -10.79 11.44
N LEU A 15 -18.09 -10.27 11.29
CA LEU A 15 -18.70 -10.01 9.99
C LEU A 15 -18.20 -8.71 9.33
N ALA A 16 -17.56 -7.80 10.07
CA ALA A 16 -17.10 -6.51 9.55
C ALA A 16 -15.70 -6.57 8.91
N GLN A 17 -14.99 -7.70 8.99
CA GLN A 17 -13.58 -7.80 8.58
C GLN A 17 -13.36 -8.27 7.14
N MET A 18 -14.43 -8.44 6.36
CA MET A 18 -14.36 -9.19 5.09
C MET A 18 -13.87 -8.38 3.87
N ASP A 19 -13.76 -7.04 3.97
CA ASP A 19 -13.43 -6.15 2.84
C ASP A 19 -12.03 -5.50 2.93
N SER A 20 -11.22 -5.82 3.94
CA SER A 20 -10.06 -4.97 4.28
C SER A 20 -8.69 -5.40 3.74
N MET A 21 -8.52 -6.63 3.23
CA MET A 21 -7.18 -7.13 2.88
C MET A 21 -6.58 -6.47 1.63
N HIS A 22 -7.34 -6.37 0.55
CA HIS A 22 -6.88 -5.71 -0.68
C HIS A 22 -6.53 -4.23 -0.46
N ASN A 23 -7.34 -3.53 0.34
CA ASN A 23 -7.10 -2.13 0.68
C ASN A 23 -5.84 -1.97 1.56
N LEU A 24 -5.64 -2.89 2.51
CA LEU A 24 -4.45 -2.90 3.36
C LEU A 24 -3.19 -3.14 2.54
N VAL A 25 -3.18 -4.15 1.67
CA VAL A 25 -2.05 -4.46 0.77
C VAL A 25 -1.71 -3.26 -0.11
N ARG A 26 -2.71 -2.57 -0.67
CA ARG A 26 -2.48 -1.36 -1.47
C ARG A 26 -1.79 -0.24 -0.68
N HIS A 27 -2.24 0.03 0.53
CA HIS A 27 -1.63 1.05 1.38
C HIS A 27 -0.19 0.69 1.74
N GLU A 28 0.10 -0.58 1.98
CA GLU A 28 1.48 -0.98 2.28
C GLU A 28 2.39 -0.92 1.06
N VAL A 29 1.91 -1.27 -0.13
CA VAL A 29 2.66 -1.03 -1.37
C VAL A 29 2.94 0.45 -1.59
N GLU A 30 1.97 1.33 -1.32
CA GLU A 30 2.17 2.77 -1.40
C GLU A 30 3.23 3.25 -0.39
N ALA A 31 3.17 2.79 0.86
CA ALA A 31 4.18 3.10 1.88
C ALA A 31 5.58 2.61 1.50
N LEU A 32 5.69 1.41 0.93
CA LEU A 32 6.95 0.84 0.45
C LEU A 32 7.57 1.66 -0.68
N LEU A 33 6.75 2.13 -1.63
CA LEU A 33 7.22 2.96 -2.74
C LEU A 33 7.54 4.41 -2.33
N MET A 34 6.84 4.94 -1.32
CA MET A 34 7.20 6.22 -0.70
C MET A 34 8.54 6.13 0.03
N ALA A 35 8.85 5.00 0.66
CA ALA A 35 10.12 4.77 1.34
C ALA A 35 11.27 4.50 0.36
N ASP A 36 11.00 3.81 -0.76
CA ASP A 36 11.98 3.47 -1.78
C ASP A 36 11.34 3.40 -3.17
N SER A 37 11.43 4.51 -3.91
CA SER A 37 10.86 4.62 -5.26
C SER A 37 11.70 3.90 -6.33
N SER A 38 12.83 3.29 -5.97
CA SER A 38 13.70 2.57 -6.89
C SER A 38 13.38 1.07 -6.97
N LEU A 39 12.38 0.61 -6.21
CA LEU A 39 11.97 -0.78 -6.18
C LEU A 39 11.49 -1.27 -7.55
N THR A 40 11.97 -2.46 -7.92
CA THR A 40 11.38 -3.25 -8.99
C THR A 40 10.09 -3.91 -8.50
N VAL A 41 9.28 -4.42 -9.43
CA VAL A 41 8.07 -5.19 -9.09
C VAL A 41 8.41 -6.36 -8.16
N ASP A 42 9.40 -7.18 -8.49
CA ASP A 42 9.83 -8.30 -7.64
C ASP A 42 10.29 -7.85 -6.24
N GLY A 43 11.04 -6.75 -6.16
CA GLY A 43 11.49 -6.19 -4.89
C GLY A 43 10.34 -5.64 -4.04
N CYS A 44 9.36 -5.00 -4.67
CA CYS A 44 8.13 -4.55 -4.05
C CYS A 44 7.29 -5.72 -3.54
N THR A 45 7.08 -6.75 -4.36
CA THR A 45 6.30 -7.94 -4.00
C THR A 45 6.93 -8.69 -2.84
N THR A 46 8.25 -8.92 -2.87
CA THR A 46 8.98 -9.59 -1.77
C THR A 46 8.85 -8.83 -0.45
N LYS A 47 8.96 -7.49 -0.48
CA LYS A 47 8.82 -6.66 0.73
C LYS A 47 7.37 -6.62 1.23
N CYS A 48 6.40 -6.56 0.32
CA CYS A 48 4.97 -6.56 0.65
C CYS A 48 4.57 -7.90 1.29
N ASP A 49 4.96 -9.01 0.69
CA ASP A 49 4.69 -10.36 1.18
C ASP A 49 5.24 -10.59 2.59
N ALA A 50 6.49 -10.17 2.84
CA ALA A 50 7.12 -10.26 4.15
C ALA A 50 6.37 -9.50 5.28
N LEU A 51 5.52 -8.51 4.95
CA LEU A 51 4.69 -7.82 5.95
C LEU A 51 3.51 -8.68 6.41
N PHE A 52 3.07 -9.62 5.58
CA PHE A 52 1.88 -10.46 5.81
C PHE A 52 2.21 -11.94 6.01
N ASP A 53 3.47 -12.34 5.87
CA ASP A 53 4.02 -13.68 6.11
C ASP A 53 3.67 -14.29 7.48
N MET A 54 3.37 -13.46 8.50
CA MET A 54 2.89 -13.97 9.80
C MET A 54 1.41 -14.43 9.81
N ILE A 55 0.65 -14.25 8.72
CA ILE A 55 -0.74 -14.70 8.61
C ILE A 55 -0.76 -16.17 8.13
N GLN A 56 -0.29 -17.05 9.03
CA GLN A 56 -0.44 -18.51 9.10
C GLN A 56 -1.04 -19.26 7.87
N ASP A 57 -0.17 -19.97 7.12
CA ASP A 57 -0.33 -21.20 6.29
C ASP A 57 -1.53 -21.36 5.31
N GLY A 58 -2.53 -20.48 5.31
CA GLY A 58 -3.76 -20.60 4.51
C GLY A 58 -3.93 -19.52 3.45
N ASP A 59 -3.26 -18.38 3.59
CA ASP A 59 -3.50 -17.17 2.79
C ASP A 59 -2.23 -16.58 2.16
N GLU A 60 -1.10 -17.30 2.20
CA GLU A 60 0.15 -16.89 1.51
C GLU A 60 -0.09 -16.66 0.02
N SER A 61 -0.78 -17.59 -0.64
CA SER A 61 -1.07 -17.49 -2.09
C SER A 61 -2.00 -16.34 -2.46
N SER A 62 -2.89 -15.92 -1.55
CA SER A 62 -3.75 -14.76 -1.82
C SER A 62 -2.98 -13.47 -1.63
N THR A 63 -2.10 -13.41 -0.63
CA THR A 63 -1.27 -12.24 -0.32
C THR A 63 -0.20 -12.02 -1.38
N ASP A 64 0.44 -13.09 -1.87
CA ASP A 64 1.34 -13.05 -3.03
C ASP A 64 0.64 -12.43 -4.25
N ARG A 65 -0.57 -12.92 -4.58
CA ARG A 65 -1.34 -12.40 -5.71
C ARG A 65 -1.72 -10.94 -5.52
N MET A 66 -2.19 -10.57 -4.32
CA MET A 66 -2.56 -9.18 -4.00
C MET A 66 -1.36 -8.24 -4.06
N CYS A 67 -0.21 -8.63 -3.49
CA CYS A 67 1.02 -7.85 -3.51
C CYS A 67 1.56 -7.71 -4.93
N SER A 68 1.54 -8.77 -5.74
CA SER A 68 1.94 -8.74 -7.15
C SER A 68 1.07 -7.79 -7.98
N GLU A 69 -0.26 -7.89 -7.86
CA GLU A 69 -1.20 -7.02 -8.56
C GLU A 69 -1.04 -5.55 -8.13
N ALA A 70 -0.89 -5.29 -6.83
CA ALA A 70 -0.71 -3.93 -6.30
C ALA A 70 0.64 -3.31 -6.74
N CYS A 71 1.75 -4.05 -6.67
CA CYS A 71 3.06 -3.58 -7.10
C CYS A 71 3.10 -3.31 -8.60
N ARG A 72 2.50 -4.19 -9.43
CA ARG A 72 2.39 -3.95 -10.88
C ARG A 72 1.54 -2.73 -11.20
N CYS A 73 0.43 -2.56 -10.49
CA CYS A 73 -0.44 -1.39 -10.63
C CYS A 73 0.32 -0.09 -10.30
N GLN A 74 1.07 -0.04 -9.20
CA GLN A 74 1.73 1.20 -8.81
C GLN A 74 3.02 1.51 -9.59
N ILE A 75 3.80 0.50 -9.98
CA ILE A 75 5.08 0.68 -10.69
C ILE A 75 4.88 0.76 -12.21
N ASN A 76 4.06 -0.14 -12.77
CA ASN A 76 3.87 -0.26 -14.22
C ASN A 76 2.57 0.39 -14.71
N HIS A 77 1.72 0.90 -13.81
CA HIS A 77 0.37 1.40 -14.13
C HIS A 77 -0.55 0.35 -14.78
N ASP A 78 -0.25 -0.93 -14.54
CA ASP A 78 -1.03 -2.10 -15.00
C ASP A 78 -2.01 -2.52 -13.91
N CYS A 79 -3.05 -1.70 -13.70
CA CYS A 79 -4.04 -1.92 -12.66
C CYS A 79 -5.22 -2.75 -13.19
N PRO A 80 -5.65 -3.82 -12.48
CA PRO A 80 -6.92 -4.46 -12.77
C PRO A 80 -8.05 -3.41 -12.75
N HIS A 81 -8.82 -3.32 -13.84
CA HIS A 81 -9.97 -2.44 -13.90
C HIS A 81 -11.09 -3.01 -13.02
N ASP A 82 -11.10 -2.64 -11.74
CA ASP A 82 -12.27 -2.81 -10.91
C ASP A 82 -13.28 -1.70 -11.26
N PRO A 83 -14.57 -2.00 -11.58
CA PRO A 83 -15.55 -0.99 -11.99
C PRO A 83 -15.85 0.09 -10.93
N HIS A 84 -15.32 -0.04 -9.71
CA HIS A 84 -15.72 0.78 -8.56
C HIS A 84 -14.65 1.70 -7.98
N HIS A 85 -13.45 1.79 -8.56
CA HIS A 85 -12.43 2.73 -8.06
C HIS A 85 -11.81 3.55 -9.19
N HIS A 86 -12.52 4.61 -9.57
CA HIS A 86 -11.83 5.81 -10.01
C HIS A 86 -10.92 6.24 -8.86
N GLY A 87 -9.62 6.10 -9.06
CA GLY A 87 -8.65 6.85 -8.29
C GLY A 87 -9.11 8.31 -8.32
N ASP A 88 -9.36 8.86 -7.14
CA ASP A 88 -9.34 10.30 -6.93
C ASP A 88 -7.90 10.75 -7.16
N HIS A 89 -7.50 10.75 -8.44
CA HIS A 89 -6.49 11.67 -8.92
C HIS A 89 -7.21 13.01 -9.01
N THR A 90 -7.47 13.64 -7.86
CA THR A 90 -7.39 15.09 -7.87
C THR A 90 -5.92 15.40 -8.20
N PRO A 91 -5.63 16.02 -9.35
CA PRO A 91 -4.31 16.58 -9.56
C PRO A 91 -4.21 17.67 -8.50
N HIS A 92 -3.50 17.41 -7.39
CA HIS A 92 -3.09 18.50 -6.55
C HIS A 92 -2.29 19.44 -7.46
N PRO A 93 -2.71 20.71 -7.63
CA PRO A 93 -1.84 21.69 -8.24
C PRO A 93 -0.64 21.79 -7.31
N HIS A 94 0.46 21.16 -7.69
CA HIS A 94 1.76 21.44 -7.11
C HIS A 94 1.91 22.97 -7.15
N PRO A 95 2.01 23.67 -6.00
CA PRO A 95 2.38 25.07 -6.04
C PRO A 95 3.74 25.10 -6.69
N THR A 96 3.83 25.73 -7.86
CA THR A 96 5.08 25.98 -8.57
C THR A 96 6.00 26.72 -7.60
N HIS A 97 6.87 26.00 -6.92
CA HIS A 97 7.90 26.61 -6.12
C HIS A 97 8.83 27.33 -7.12
N PRO A 98 9.11 28.63 -6.94
CA PRO A 98 9.99 29.37 -7.84
C PRO A 98 11.40 28.75 -7.83
N PRO A 99 12.19 28.90 -8.91
CA PRO A 99 13.48 28.25 -9.03
C PRO A 99 14.43 28.81 -7.97
N HIS A 100 14.66 28.07 -6.89
CA HIS A 100 15.60 28.46 -5.86
C HIS A 100 17.01 28.04 -6.28
N HIS A 101 17.69 28.98 -6.94
CA HIS A 101 19.12 29.27 -6.96
C HIS A 101 20.12 28.13 -6.64
N THR A 102 20.98 27.87 -7.63
CA THR A 102 22.29 27.18 -7.55
C THR A 102 23.04 27.41 -6.25
N HIS A 103 23.40 26.32 -5.58
CA HIS A 103 24.35 26.29 -4.47
C HIS A 103 25.79 26.42 -5.05
N PRO A 104 26.62 27.38 -4.58
CA PRO A 104 28.02 27.46 -4.99
C PRO A 104 28.86 26.33 -4.38
N PRO A 105 30.01 25.96 -4.98
CA PRO A 105 30.86 24.90 -4.45
C PRO A 105 31.48 25.31 -3.11
N HIS A 106 31.43 24.39 -2.16
CA HIS A 106 32.03 24.51 -0.83
C HIS A 106 33.56 24.51 -0.93
N PRO A 107 34.28 25.52 -0.40
CA PRO A 107 35.74 25.53 -0.40
C PRO A 107 36.27 24.63 0.74
N THR A 108 37.07 23.64 0.38
CA THR A 108 38.00 22.96 1.30
C THR A 108 39.13 23.92 1.68
N HIS A 109 39.30 24.17 2.98
CA HIS A 109 40.44 24.92 3.52
C HIS A 109 41.55 23.94 3.99
N PRO A 110 42.84 24.34 3.95
CA PRO A 110 44.01 23.51 4.23
C PRO A 110 44.26 23.25 5.72
#